data_AF-A0A1V0AAW4-F1
#
_entry.id   AF-A0A1V0AAW4-F1
#
_cell.length_a   1.000
_cell.length_b   1.000
_cell.length_c   1.000
_cell.angle_alpha   90.00
_cell.angle_beta   90.00
_cell.angle_gamma   90.00
#
_symmetry.space_group_name_H-M   'P 1'
#
loop_
_entity.id
_entity.type
_entity.pdbx_description
1 polymer ?
#
loop_
_entity_poly.entity_id
_entity_poly.type
_entity_poly.pdbx_seq_one_letter_code
_entity_poly.pdbx_strand_id
1 'polypeptide(L)'
;MELPPSYRQFLLFANGWGSDDDCCLLRTEEIGWLRDVDPSTAESWSAPQRENSWSVPDELYLVYGTEQDSIHYRGEYVPSTLLIGYWDDGAALLNPHVKTSEGEWEAWYLAPWLPGANRYRSFWDLAMNELEIAESTPWPMIDAGRP
;
A
#
# COMPACT_ATOMS: atom_id res chain seq x y z
N MET A 1 7.03 -0.25 19.40
CA MET A 1 7.26 0.10 17.99
C MET A 1 6.39 1.30 17.72
N GLU A 2 6.93 2.39 17.19
CA GLU A 2 6.14 3.60 16.89
C GLU A 2 5.71 3.58 15.42
N LEU A 3 4.43 3.87 15.16
CA LEU A 3 3.88 4.06 13.82
C LEU A 3 4.53 5.28 13.14
N PRO A 4 4.64 5.29 11.79
CA PRO A 4 5.28 6.39 11.08
C PRO A 4 4.51 7.71 11.29
N PRO A 5 5.22 8.86 11.37
CA PRO A 5 4.64 10.14 11.79
C PRO A 5 3.38 10.54 11.01
N SER A 6 3.40 10.45 9.68
CA SER A 6 2.28 10.84 8.81
C SER A 6 1.05 9.97 9.06
N TYR A 7 1.21 8.66 9.16
CA TYR A 7 0.12 7.74 9.46
C TYR A 7 -0.44 7.96 10.88
N ARG A 8 0.43 8.18 11.86
CA ARG A 8 0.00 8.52 13.23
C ARG A 8 -0.82 9.80 13.27
N GLN A 9 -0.43 10.83 12.52
CA GLN A 9 -1.20 12.07 12.42
C GLN A 9 -2.58 11.85 11.80
N PHE A 10 -2.66 11.04 10.74
CA PHE A 10 -3.94 10.64 10.15
C PHE A 10 -4.85 9.93 11.15
N LEU A 11 -4.31 8.95 11.89
CA LEU A 11 -5.09 8.22 12.90
C LEU A 11 -5.58 9.13 14.04
N LEU A 12 -4.81 10.13 14.44
CA LEU A 12 -5.24 11.13 15.43
C LEU A 12 -6.35 12.04 14.91
N PHE A 13 -6.43 12.24 13.59
CA PHE A 13 -7.39 13.14 12.96
C PHE A 13 -8.72 12.45 12.62
N ALA A 14 -8.66 11.30 11.93
CA ALA A 14 -9.84 10.60 11.42
C ALA A 14 -10.08 9.24 12.09
N ASN A 15 -9.00 8.54 12.44
CA ASN A 15 -9.02 7.14 12.91
C ASN A 15 -9.84 6.24 11.98
N GLY A 16 -9.36 6.07 10.74
CA GLY A 16 -10.07 5.38 9.67
C GLY A 16 -10.83 6.33 8.74
N TRP A 17 -11.15 5.88 7.54
CA TRP A 17 -11.83 6.67 6.52
C TRP A 17 -12.52 5.78 5.48
N GLY A 18 -13.57 6.29 4.83
CA GLY A 18 -14.24 5.61 3.73
C GLY A 18 -15.24 4.53 4.15
N SER A 19 -15.82 3.87 3.15
CA SER A 19 -16.74 2.74 3.30
C SER A 19 -16.26 1.58 2.42
N ASP A 20 -16.67 0.36 2.76
CA ASP A 20 -16.22 -0.90 2.15
C ASP A 20 -16.35 -1.00 0.62
N ASP A 21 -17.12 -0.11 -0.03
CA ASP A 21 -17.51 -0.27 -1.43
C ASP A 21 -16.47 0.22 -2.46
N ASP A 22 -15.49 1.08 -2.12
CA ASP A 22 -14.49 1.55 -3.11
C ASP A 22 -13.09 1.81 -2.48
N CYS A 23 -13.04 2.59 -1.39
CA CYS A 23 -11.79 3.02 -0.78
C CYS A 23 -11.97 3.14 0.73
N CYS A 24 -11.18 2.41 1.51
CA CYS A 24 -11.21 2.47 2.97
C CYS A 24 -9.81 2.52 3.60
N LEU A 25 -9.68 3.28 4.67
CA LEU A 25 -8.57 3.21 5.62
C LEU A 25 -9.11 2.66 6.93
N LEU A 26 -8.46 1.61 7.43
CA LEU A 26 -8.87 0.88 8.62
C LEU A 26 -8.68 1.71 9.88
N ARG A 27 -9.53 1.44 10.88
CA ARG A 27 -9.40 2.04 12.21
C ARG A 27 -8.27 1.37 12.99
N THR A 28 -7.81 2.02 14.05
CA THR A 28 -6.77 1.48 14.92
C THR A 28 -7.05 0.09 15.49
N GLU A 29 -8.31 -0.31 15.61
CA GLU A 29 -8.70 -1.63 16.12
C GLU A 29 -8.68 -2.73 15.05
N GLU A 30 -8.64 -2.34 13.78
CA GLU A 30 -8.78 -3.23 12.61
C GLU A 30 -7.45 -3.46 11.89
N ILE A 31 -6.48 -2.56 12.10
CA ILE A 31 -5.13 -2.72 11.54
C ILE A 31 -4.37 -3.88 12.20
N GLY A 32 -3.56 -4.56 11.40
CA GLY A 32 -2.73 -5.65 11.87
C GLY A 32 -1.65 -6.02 10.86
N TRP A 33 -0.71 -6.85 11.29
CA TRP A 33 0.30 -7.37 10.38
C TRP A 33 -0.37 -8.23 9.32
N LEU A 34 0.01 -8.07 8.05
CA LEU A 34 -0.64 -8.73 6.93
C LEU A 34 -0.69 -10.24 7.11
N ARG A 35 0.39 -10.85 7.61
CA ARG A 35 0.43 -12.30 7.90
C ARG A 35 -0.59 -12.79 8.93
N ASP A 36 -1.09 -11.89 9.79
CA ASP A 36 -2.01 -12.23 10.88
C ASP A 36 -3.47 -11.96 10.46
N VAL A 37 -3.71 -10.89 9.69
CA VAL A 37 -5.06 -10.45 9.28
C VAL A 37 -5.48 -10.99 7.91
N ASP A 38 -4.54 -11.18 6.99
CA ASP A 38 -4.75 -11.81 5.69
C ASP A 38 -3.53 -12.69 5.29
N PRO A 39 -3.42 -13.90 5.88
CA PRO A 39 -2.33 -14.82 5.58
C PRO A 39 -2.28 -15.26 4.11
N SER A 40 -3.43 -15.32 3.44
CA SER A 40 -3.53 -15.76 2.03
C SER A 40 -2.85 -14.75 1.11
N THR A 41 -3.15 -13.46 1.31
CA THR A 41 -2.46 -12.38 0.59
C THR A 41 -0.99 -12.36 0.98
N ALA A 42 -0.65 -12.47 2.26
CA ALA A 42 0.75 -12.52 2.68
C ALA A 42 1.52 -13.63 1.96
N GLU A 43 1.04 -14.86 1.94
CA GLU A 43 1.70 -16.00 1.29
C GLU A 43 1.82 -15.82 -0.23
N SER A 44 0.74 -15.37 -0.89
CA SER A 44 0.71 -15.21 -2.35
C SER A 44 1.74 -14.20 -2.85
N TRP A 45 1.91 -13.11 -2.10
CA TRP A 45 2.83 -12.03 -2.42
C TRP A 45 4.24 -12.22 -1.81
N SER A 46 4.42 -13.16 -0.89
CA SER A 46 5.74 -13.48 -0.31
C SER A 46 6.59 -14.41 -1.17
N ALA A 47 6.01 -15.02 -2.21
CA ALA A 47 6.69 -16.06 -2.96
C ALA A 47 7.92 -15.51 -3.72
N PRO A 48 9.10 -16.15 -3.58
CA PRO A 48 10.19 -15.86 -4.49
C PRO A 48 9.78 -16.31 -5.89
N GLN A 49 9.81 -15.39 -6.87
CA GLN A 49 9.77 -15.79 -8.27
C GLN A 49 10.90 -16.81 -8.46
N ARG A 50 10.55 -18.05 -8.83
CA ARG A 50 11.28 -19.32 -8.64
C ARG A 50 12.75 -19.39 -9.12
N GLU A 51 13.30 -18.32 -9.68
CA GLU A 51 14.66 -18.28 -10.25
C GLU A 51 15.65 -17.36 -9.52
N ASN A 52 15.22 -16.49 -8.60
CA ASN A 52 16.13 -15.62 -7.86
C ASN A 52 15.95 -15.75 -6.34
N SER A 53 16.86 -16.48 -5.70
CA SER A 53 16.99 -16.58 -4.24
C SER A 53 17.57 -15.32 -3.58
N TRP A 54 17.81 -14.25 -4.34
CA TRP A 54 18.43 -13.02 -3.86
C TRP A 54 17.39 -11.91 -3.74
N SER A 55 17.39 -11.25 -2.58
CA SER A 55 16.59 -10.03 -2.35
C SER A 55 16.85 -9.00 -3.44
N VAL A 56 15.82 -8.27 -3.87
CA VAL A 56 16.01 -7.20 -4.87
C VAL A 56 17.04 -6.19 -4.36
N PRO A 57 18.14 -5.90 -5.09
CA PRO A 57 19.18 -4.99 -4.63
C PRO A 57 18.67 -3.56 -4.46
N ASP A 58 19.28 -2.79 -3.56
CA ASP A 58 18.89 -1.42 -3.23
C ASP A 58 18.80 -0.51 -4.47
N GLU A 59 19.67 -0.71 -5.47
CA GLU A 59 19.69 0.08 -6.71
C GLU A 59 18.42 -0.05 -7.56
N LEU A 60 17.74 -1.20 -7.47
CA LEU A 60 16.45 -1.43 -8.13
C LEU A 60 15.28 -1.18 -7.18
N TYR A 61 15.50 -1.41 -5.89
CA TYR A 61 14.46 -1.34 -4.88
C TYR A 61 14.16 0.10 -4.43
N LEU A 62 15.17 0.94 -4.21
CA LEU A 62 15.00 2.29 -3.64
C LEU A 62 14.70 3.35 -4.72
N VAL A 63 14.14 2.94 -5.86
CA VAL A 63 13.63 3.82 -6.91
C VAL A 63 12.14 4.05 -6.66
N TYR A 64 11.73 5.31 -6.60
CA TYR A 64 10.36 5.74 -6.28
C TYR A 64 9.83 6.70 -7.35
N GLY A 65 8.52 6.94 -7.35
CA GLY A 65 7.87 7.82 -8.32
C GLY A 65 7.67 7.13 -9.67
N THR A 66 7.69 7.88 -10.77
CA THR A 66 7.37 7.35 -12.12
C THR A 66 8.43 6.43 -12.70
N GLU A 67 9.64 6.43 -12.16
CA GLU A 67 10.76 5.59 -12.63
C GLU A 67 10.79 4.22 -11.94
N GLN A 68 9.95 3.99 -10.93
CA GLN A 68 9.91 2.70 -10.26
C GLN A 68 9.29 1.63 -11.17
N ASP A 69 9.77 0.40 -11.03
CA ASP A 69 9.09 -0.79 -11.55
C ASP A 69 8.53 -1.58 -10.36
N SER A 70 7.22 -1.82 -10.38
CA SER A 70 6.53 -2.54 -9.30
C SER A 70 7.05 -3.96 -9.09
N ILE A 71 7.65 -4.59 -10.12
CA ILE A 71 8.25 -5.93 -9.99
C ILE A 71 9.44 -5.96 -9.01
N HIS A 72 10.08 -4.81 -8.75
CA HIS A 72 11.27 -4.70 -7.92
C HIS A 72 10.97 -4.59 -6.42
N TYR A 73 9.91 -5.21 -5.93
CA TYR A 73 9.58 -5.31 -4.50
C TYR A 73 10.26 -6.52 -3.83
N ARG A 74 10.38 -6.47 -2.51
CA ARG A 74 10.99 -7.54 -1.70
C ARG A 74 9.89 -8.39 -1.05
N GLY A 75 9.55 -9.50 -1.68
CA GLY A 75 8.50 -10.41 -1.22
C GLY A 75 8.70 -10.85 0.24
N GLU A 76 9.95 -10.98 0.71
CA GLU A 76 10.26 -11.33 2.09
C GLU A 76 9.81 -10.28 3.13
N TYR A 77 9.47 -9.06 2.72
CA TYR A 77 8.93 -8.02 3.61
C TYR A 77 7.41 -8.09 3.76
N VAL A 78 6.71 -8.69 2.79
CA VAL A 78 5.23 -8.72 2.72
C VAL A 78 4.58 -9.20 4.03
N PRO A 79 4.99 -10.31 4.67
CA PRO A 79 4.35 -10.79 5.89
C PRO A 79 4.43 -9.81 7.07
N SER A 80 5.43 -8.94 7.05
CA SER A 80 5.73 -7.98 8.12
C SER A 80 5.19 -6.58 7.81
N THR A 81 4.47 -6.40 6.71
CA THR A 81 3.79 -5.15 6.43
C THR A 81 2.54 -5.01 7.30
N LEU A 82 2.20 -3.78 7.68
CA LEU A 82 0.98 -3.44 8.41
C LEU A 82 -0.12 -3.11 7.40
N LEU A 83 -1.22 -3.86 7.43
CA LEU A 83 -2.40 -3.55 6.64
C LEU A 83 -3.12 -2.34 7.23
N ILE A 84 -3.31 -1.29 6.42
CA ILE A 84 -3.91 -0.02 6.85
C ILE A 84 -5.16 0.37 6.09
N GLY A 85 -5.52 -0.34 5.02
CA GLY A 85 -6.65 0.00 4.17
C GLY A 85 -6.71 -0.80 2.89
N TYR A 86 -7.78 -0.56 2.14
CA TYR A 86 -8.00 -1.08 0.80
C TYR A 86 -8.42 0.06 -0.14
N TRP A 87 -7.91 0.06 -1.36
CA TRP A 87 -8.35 0.96 -2.43
C TRP A 87 -8.61 0.14 -3.67
N ASP A 88 -9.83 0.22 -4.19
CA ASP A 88 -10.42 -0.76 -5.10
C ASP A 88 -10.23 -2.17 -4.51
N ASP A 89 -9.68 -3.12 -5.28
CA ASP A 89 -9.31 -4.46 -4.78
C ASP A 89 -7.84 -4.57 -4.31
N GLY A 90 -7.16 -3.43 -4.13
CA GLY A 90 -5.77 -3.38 -3.70
C GLY A 90 -5.61 -3.12 -2.20
N ALA A 91 -4.53 -3.61 -1.60
CA ALA A 91 -4.18 -3.40 -0.20
C ALA A 91 -3.20 -2.23 -0.05
N ALA A 92 -3.54 -1.30 0.85
CA ALA A 92 -2.65 -0.26 1.34
C ALA A 92 -1.88 -0.76 2.56
N LEU A 93 -0.54 -0.76 2.50
CA LEU A 93 0.32 -1.39 3.48
C LEU A 93 1.44 -0.44 3.94
N LEU A 94 1.94 -0.62 5.18
CA LEU A 94 3.14 0.06 5.68
C LEU A 94 4.25 -0.94 5.98
N ASN A 95 5.42 -0.73 5.39
CA ASN A 95 6.58 -1.59 5.50
C ASN A 95 7.59 -1.07 6.56
N PRO A 96 7.70 -1.72 7.73
CA PRO A 96 8.63 -1.29 8.77
C PRO A 96 10.10 -1.60 8.47
N HIS A 97 10.42 -2.35 7.41
CA HIS A 97 11.81 -2.71 7.08
C HIS A 97 12.58 -1.58 6.40
N VAL A 98 11.87 -0.64 5.78
CA VAL A 98 12.46 0.50 5.07
C VAL A 98 11.92 1.78 5.69
N LYS A 99 12.83 2.57 6.25
CA LYS A 99 12.49 3.81 6.96
C LYS A 99 13.32 4.97 6.48
N THR A 100 12.69 6.13 6.38
CA THR A 100 13.41 7.38 6.10
C THR A 100 14.11 7.90 7.35
N SER A 101 14.97 8.92 7.20
CA SER A 101 15.62 9.60 8.33
C SER A 101 14.63 10.27 9.28
N GLU A 102 13.44 10.61 8.79
CA GLU A 102 12.34 11.24 9.52
C GLU A 102 11.48 10.23 10.29
N GLY A 103 11.74 8.93 10.11
CA GLY A 103 10.99 7.84 10.76
C GLY A 103 9.73 7.42 10.02
N GLU A 104 9.50 7.92 8.80
CA GLU A 104 8.46 7.40 7.92
C GLU A 104 8.79 5.96 7.52
N TRP A 105 7.75 5.15 7.42
CA TRP A 105 7.86 3.80 6.87
C TRP A 105 7.46 3.89 5.42
N GLU A 106 8.14 3.12 4.58
CA GLU A 106 7.75 2.95 3.20
C GLU A 106 6.30 2.44 3.13
N ALA A 107 5.49 3.01 2.26
CA ALA A 107 4.10 2.61 2.05
C ALA A 107 3.96 1.91 0.71
N TRP A 108 3.15 0.86 0.67
CA TRP A 108 2.95 0.02 -0.51
C TRP A 108 1.49 0.01 -0.90
N TYR A 109 1.25 -0.04 -2.21
CA TYR A 109 -0.01 -0.47 -2.80
C TYR A 109 0.22 -1.79 -3.54
N LEU A 110 -0.41 -2.86 -3.03
CA LEU A 110 -0.43 -4.18 -3.66
C LEU A 110 -1.79 -4.41 -4.29
N ALA A 111 -1.83 -4.70 -5.58
CA ALA A 111 -3.10 -4.98 -6.26
C ALA A 111 -2.95 -6.14 -7.25
N PRO A 112 -3.99 -6.97 -7.46
CA PRO A 112 -3.92 -8.14 -8.34
C PRO A 112 -3.51 -7.86 -9.80
N TRP A 113 -3.71 -6.63 -10.28
CA TRP A 113 -3.31 -6.19 -11.63
C TRP A 113 -1.89 -5.65 -11.72
N LEU A 114 -1.17 -5.53 -10.60
CA LEU A 114 0.24 -5.15 -10.58
C LEU A 114 1.12 -6.40 -10.55
N PRO A 115 2.26 -6.43 -11.26
CA PRO A 115 3.23 -7.52 -11.16
C PRO A 115 4.00 -7.53 -9.83
N GLY A 116 3.83 -6.49 -9.00
CA GLY A 116 4.46 -6.36 -7.69
C GLY A 116 3.86 -5.19 -6.90
N ALA A 117 4.70 -4.43 -6.18
CA ALA A 117 4.26 -3.34 -5.32
C ALA A 117 4.60 -1.96 -5.88
N ASN A 118 3.60 -1.07 -5.96
CA ASN A 118 3.87 0.36 -6.06
C ASN A 118 4.28 0.88 -4.68
N ARG A 119 5.42 1.56 -4.59
CA ARG A 119 6.06 1.96 -3.34
C ARG A 119 6.21 3.47 -3.25
N TYR A 120 6.09 3.93 -2.02
CA TYR A 120 6.06 5.34 -1.65
C TYR A 120 6.90 5.53 -0.40
N ARG A 121 7.53 6.70 -0.24
CA ARG A 121 8.45 6.94 0.89
C ARG A 121 7.72 7.06 2.23
N SER A 122 6.42 7.30 2.21
CA SER A 122 5.58 7.51 3.37
C SER A 122 4.11 7.19 3.08
N PHE A 123 3.31 7.05 4.14
CA PHE A 123 1.85 7.00 4.03
C PHE A 123 1.29 8.25 3.34
N TRP A 124 1.85 9.43 3.62
CA TRP A 124 1.43 10.68 3.01
C TRP A 124 1.58 10.66 1.49
N ASP A 125 2.74 10.21 0.98
CA ASP A 125 3.00 10.16 -0.46
C ASP A 125 2.02 9.21 -1.17
N LEU A 126 1.71 8.07 -0.54
CA LEU A 126 0.73 7.13 -1.04
C LEU A 126 -0.68 7.75 -1.07
N ALA A 127 -1.12 8.36 0.03
CA ALA A 127 -2.44 8.98 0.12
C ALA A 127 -2.63 10.14 -0.86
N MET A 128 -1.59 10.96 -1.09
CA MET A 128 -1.64 12.05 -2.08
C MET A 128 -1.72 11.50 -3.50
N ASN A 129 -0.99 10.45 -3.83
CA ASN A 129 -1.07 9.80 -5.13
C ASN A 129 -2.49 9.29 -5.43
N GLU A 130 -3.15 8.65 -4.46
CA GLU A 130 -4.54 8.21 -4.63
C GLU A 130 -5.52 9.36 -4.84
N LEU A 131 -5.35 10.48 -4.13
CA LEU A 131 -6.17 11.68 -4.35
C LEU A 131 -5.97 12.25 -5.76
N GLU A 132 -4.73 12.33 -6.24
CA GLU A 132 -4.43 12.80 -7.59
C GLU A 132 -5.06 11.88 -8.67
N ILE A 133 -5.05 10.57 -8.47
CA ILE A 133 -5.71 9.59 -9.37
C ILE A 133 -7.22 9.79 -9.37
N ALA A 134 -7.83 9.96 -8.19
CA ALA A 134 -9.26 10.18 -8.05
C ALA A 134 -9.72 11.50 -8.72
N GLU A 135 -8.91 12.55 -8.66
CA GLU A 135 -9.18 13.82 -9.35
C GLU A 135 -8.99 13.72 -10.87
N SER A 136 -8.08 12.86 -11.32
CA SER A 136 -7.76 12.68 -12.74
C SER A 136 -8.73 11.75 -13.48
N THR A 137 -9.44 10.87 -12.76
CA THR A 137 -10.41 9.93 -13.35
C THR A 137 -11.78 10.60 -13.50
N PRO A 138 -12.27 10.88 -14.73
CA PRO A 138 -13.61 11.40 -14.91
C PRO A 138 -14.60 10.30 -14.52
N TRP A 139 -15.54 10.59 -13.62
CA TRP A 139 -16.68 9.71 -13.30
C TRP A 139 -17.26 9.09 -14.59
N PRO A 140 -17.58 7.79 -14.62
CA PRO A 140 -18.33 7.27 -15.75
C PRO A 140 -19.63 8.07 -15.79
N MET A 141 -19.93 8.65 -16.96
CA MET A 141 -21.27 9.19 -17.23
C MET A 141 -22.24 8.07 -16.88
N ILE A 142 -22.90 8.20 -15.73
CA ILE A 142 -24.08 7.42 -15.42
C ILE A 142 -25.03 7.82 -16.54
N ASP A 143 -25.16 6.95 -17.53
CA ASP A 143 -26.27 6.96 -18.45
C ASP A 143 -27.49 6.82 -17.53
N ALA A 144 -28.01 7.97 -17.13
CA ALA A 144 -29.34 8.09 -16.59
C ALA A 144 -30.27 7.75 -17.75
N GLY A 145 -30.35 6.45 -18.05
CA GLY A 145 -31.54 5.83 -18.59
C GLY A 145 -32.67 6.23 -17.66
N ARG A 146 -33.30 7.36 -17.99
CA ARG A 146 -34.62 7.70 -17.52
C ARG A 146 -35.62 7.37 -18.63
N PRO A 147 -36.82 6.95 -18.22
CA PRO A 147 -37.69 6.01 -18.94
C PRO A 147 -38.27 6.55 -20.25
#